data_AF-A0A9E6JRC3-F1
#
_entry.id   AF-A0A9E6JRC3-F1
#
_cell.length_a   1.000
_cell.length_b   1.000
_cell.length_c   1.000
_cell.angle_alpha   90.00
_cell.angle_beta   90.00
_cell.angle_gamma   90.00
#
_symmetry.space_group_name_H-M   'P 1'
#
loop_
_entity.id
_entity.type
_entity.pdbx_description
1 polymer ?
#
loop_
_entity_poly.entity_id
_entity_poly.type
_entity_poly.pdbx_seq_one_letter_code
_entity_poly.pdbx_strand_id
1 'polypeptide(L)'
;NSVGTGYSADGTFTTLTLATVDWNNSNVQEITLAADRSFTFTNGKSGGVYTLLINQDATGNRTVTWPENIKWAGGIAPTFSTVANVVNVVKFIYNGTDYIGIAN
;
A
#
# COMPACT_ATOMS: atom_id res chain seq x y z
N ASN A 1 -26.02 21.89 -10.50
CA ASN A 1 -25.14 21.53 -9.37
C ASN A 1 -25.00 20.02 -9.36
N SER A 2 -24.00 19.49 -10.09
CA SER A 2 -23.75 18.05 -10.14
C SER A 2 -23.16 17.60 -8.80
N VAL A 3 -23.98 16.94 -8.00
CA VAL A 3 -23.55 16.23 -6.80
C VAL A 3 -22.52 15.17 -7.20
N GLY A 4 -21.35 15.23 -6.56
CA GLY A 4 -20.17 14.43 -6.91
C GLY A 4 -20.44 12.93 -6.92
N THR A 5 -20.26 12.33 -8.10
CA THR A 5 -20.33 10.88 -8.35
C THR A 5 -19.01 10.20 -8.00
N GLY A 6 -18.49 10.42 -6.79
CA GLY A 6 -17.11 10.08 -6.43
C GLY A 6 -16.89 8.90 -5.48
N TYR A 7 -17.94 8.36 -4.85
CA TYR A 7 -17.81 7.17 -3.99
C TYR A 7 -18.68 6.06 -4.57
N SER A 8 -18.05 5.07 -5.20
CA SER A 8 -18.72 3.83 -5.55
C SER A 8 -19.24 3.18 -4.28
N ALA A 9 -20.54 2.87 -4.24
CA ALA A 9 -21.24 2.29 -3.09
C ALA A 9 -20.81 0.85 -2.74
N ASP A 10 -19.74 0.36 -3.37
CA ASP A 10 -19.08 -0.91 -3.07
C ASP A 10 -17.71 -0.58 -2.46
N GLY A 11 -17.70 -0.28 -1.17
CA GLY A 11 -16.53 0.15 -0.38
C GLY A 11 -15.46 -0.93 -0.19
N THR A 12 -15.13 -1.63 -1.26
CA THR A 12 -14.21 -2.76 -1.29
C THR A 12 -12.88 -2.30 -1.87
N PHE A 13 -11.81 -2.41 -1.09
CA PHE A 13 -10.46 -2.13 -1.57
C PHE A 13 -10.10 -3.09 -2.70
N THR A 14 -9.24 -2.66 -3.63
CA THR A 14 -8.67 -3.60 -4.62
C THR A 14 -7.78 -4.60 -3.88
N THR A 15 -8.20 -5.86 -3.81
CA THR A 15 -7.41 -6.94 -3.21
C THR A 15 -6.37 -7.47 -4.19
N LEU A 16 -5.13 -7.59 -3.72
CA LEU A 16 -4.01 -8.13 -4.48
C LEU A 16 -3.68 -9.56 -4.04
N THR A 17 -3.30 -10.40 -4.99
CA THR A 17 -2.78 -11.76 -4.75
C THR A 17 -1.25 -11.83 -4.82
N LEU A 18 -0.65 -10.91 -5.60
CA LEU A 18 0.79 -10.70 -5.74
C LEU A 18 1.16 -9.31 -5.21
N ALA A 19 2.41 -9.12 -4.81
CA ALA A 19 2.90 -7.83 -4.28
C ALA A 19 3.23 -6.79 -5.38
N THR A 20 2.53 -6.86 -6.51
CA THR A 20 2.62 -5.87 -7.59
C THR A 20 1.45 -4.90 -7.45
N VAL A 21 1.76 -3.66 -7.07
CA VAL A 21 0.76 -2.60 -6.87
C VAL A 21 0.74 -1.70 -8.09
N ASP A 22 -0.36 -1.75 -8.84
CA ASP A 22 -0.61 -0.86 -9.96
C ASP A 22 -1.59 0.23 -9.55
N TRP A 23 -1.10 1.46 -9.38
CA TRP A 23 -1.90 2.59 -8.91
C TRP A 23 -2.96 3.10 -9.92
N ASN A 24 -3.01 2.57 -11.15
CA ASN A 24 -4.16 2.82 -12.03
C ASN A 24 -5.42 2.05 -11.60
N ASN A 25 -5.28 0.96 -10.84
CA ASN A 25 -6.43 0.16 -10.38
C ASN A 25 -7.22 0.89 -9.29
N SER A 26 -6.51 1.53 -8.35
CA SER A 26 -7.09 2.35 -7.29
C SER A 26 -5.99 3.09 -6.54
N ASN A 27 -6.34 4.22 -5.92
CA ASN A 27 -5.46 4.92 -4.99
C ASN A 27 -5.35 4.21 -3.63
N VAL A 28 -6.29 3.31 -3.32
CA VAL A 28 -6.29 2.50 -2.10
C VAL A 28 -6.39 1.03 -2.47
N GLN A 29 -5.39 0.25 -2.07
CA GLN A 29 -5.31 -1.18 -2.36
C GLN A 29 -4.95 -1.95 -1.11
N GLU A 30 -5.31 -3.23 -1.09
CA GLU A 30 -5.14 -4.11 0.05
C GLU A 30 -4.50 -5.43 -0.37
N ILE A 31 -3.66 -5.98 0.50
CA ILE A 31 -3.07 -7.30 0.32
C ILE A 31 -3.00 -8.05 1.64
N THR A 32 -3.36 -9.33 1.61
CA THR A 32 -3.09 -10.27 2.70
C THR A 32 -1.81 -11.04 2.42
N LEU A 33 -0.84 -10.95 3.32
CA LEU A 33 0.44 -11.65 3.24
C LEU A 33 0.25 -13.12 3.61
N ALA A 34 0.25 -13.99 2.60
CA ALA A 34 0.28 -15.46 2.79
C ALA A 34 1.71 -16.04 2.82
N ALA A 35 2.71 -15.22 2.53
CA ALA A 35 4.15 -15.51 2.62
C ALA A 35 4.91 -14.18 2.71
N ASP A 36 6.23 -14.22 2.85
CA ASP A 36 7.06 -13.03 2.65
C ASP A 36 6.85 -12.44 1.25
N ARG A 37 6.88 -11.12 1.13
CA ARG A 37 6.59 -10.43 -0.14
C ARG A 37 7.57 -9.32 -0.44
N SER A 38 7.99 -9.25 -1.70
CA SER A 38 8.72 -8.10 -2.25
C SER A 38 7.78 -7.27 -3.09
N PHE A 39 7.54 -6.02 -2.68
CA PHE A 39 6.63 -5.13 -3.38
C PHE A 39 7.28 -4.52 -4.62
N THR A 40 6.46 -4.28 -5.65
CA THR A 40 6.80 -3.45 -6.80
C THR A 40 5.64 -2.49 -7.05
N PHE A 41 5.95 -1.22 -7.29
CA PHE A 41 4.93 -0.17 -7.49
C PHE A 41 5.04 0.36 -8.92
N THR A 42 3.91 0.42 -9.63
CA THR A 42 3.82 0.93 -10.99
C THR A 42 2.74 2.00 -11.11
N ASN A 43 2.82 2.80 -12.17
CA ASN A 43 1.80 3.78 -12.55
C ASN A 43 1.50 4.86 -11.49
N GLY A 44 2.51 5.20 -10.68
CA GLY A 44 2.48 6.39 -9.82
C GLY A 44 2.33 7.67 -10.65
N LYS A 45 1.42 8.55 -10.25
CA LYS A 45 1.16 9.85 -10.89
C LYS A 45 1.70 10.95 -10.00
N SER A 46 2.44 11.91 -10.57
CA SER A 46 3.03 13.00 -9.77
C SER A 46 1.94 13.77 -9.00
N GLY A 47 2.15 13.98 -7.70
CA GLY A 47 1.16 14.52 -6.77
C GLY A 47 0.13 13.51 -6.28
N GLY A 48 0.20 12.25 -6.74
CA GLY A 48 -0.70 11.17 -6.34
C GLY A 48 -0.51 10.79 -4.88
N VAL A 49 -1.63 10.58 -4.18
CA VAL A 49 -1.68 10.10 -2.80
C VAL A 49 -2.24 8.70 -2.79
N TYR A 50 -1.49 7.79 -2.20
CA TYR A 50 -1.76 6.36 -2.23
C TYR A 50 -1.80 5.79 -0.82
N THR A 51 -2.64 4.77 -0.62
CA THR A 51 -2.71 4.00 0.62
C THR A 51 -2.65 2.52 0.31
N LEU A 52 -1.78 1.79 1.00
CA LEU A 52 -1.67 0.35 0.94
C LEU A 52 -2.03 -0.23 2.31
N LEU A 53 -3.04 -1.09 2.35
CA LEU A 53 -3.39 -1.88 3.52
C LEU A 53 -2.71 -3.25 3.41
N ILE A 54 -1.99 -3.64 4.45
CA ILE A 54 -1.20 -4.88 4.46
C ILE A 54 -1.63 -5.71 5.67
N ASN A 55 -2.32 -6.81 5.38
CA ASN A 55 -2.85 -7.70 6.41
C ASN A 55 -1.91 -8.89 6.59
N GLN A 56 -1.60 -9.25 7.82
CA GLN A 56 -1.02 -10.57 8.12
C GLN A 56 -2.10 -11.64 7.94
N ASP A 57 -1.72 -12.80 7.39
CA ASP A 57 -2.60 -13.97 7.41
C ASP A 57 -2.89 -14.44 8.85
N ALA A 58 -3.70 -15.49 8.97
CA ALA A 58 -4.05 -16.09 10.27
C ALA A 58 -2.86 -16.75 11.00
N THR A 59 -1.70 -16.90 10.34
CA THR A 59 -0.47 -17.41 10.95
C THR A 59 0.42 -16.29 11.47
N GLY A 60 0.51 -15.19 10.71
CA GLY A 60 1.46 -14.11 10.94
C GLY A 60 2.88 -14.48 10.53
N ASN A 61 3.82 -13.71 11.07
CA ASN A 61 5.26 -13.83 10.81
C ASN A 61 5.65 -13.66 9.33
N ARG A 62 4.94 -12.77 8.61
CA ARG A 62 5.30 -12.39 7.24
C ARG A 62 6.01 -11.05 7.21
N THR A 63 7.04 -10.98 6.40
CA THR A 63 7.85 -9.78 6.19
C THR A 63 7.62 -9.19 4.80
N VAL A 64 7.95 -7.90 4.68
CA VAL A 64 7.83 -7.16 3.43
C VAL A 64 9.18 -6.58 3.05
N THR A 65 9.51 -6.69 1.78
CA THR A 65 10.65 -6.00 1.15
C THR A 65 10.10 -4.89 0.28
N TRP A 66 10.64 -3.69 0.46
CA TRP A 66 10.18 -2.49 -0.23
C TRP A 66 10.97 -2.21 -1.51
N PRO A 67 10.32 -1.61 -2.53
CA PRO A 67 11.02 -1.00 -3.66
C PRO A 67 12.06 0.04 -3.23
N GLU A 68 13.14 0.16 -4.00
CA GLU A 68 14.20 1.14 -3.73
C GLU A 68 13.77 2.60 -3.96
N ASN A 69 12.73 2.82 -4.78
CA ASN A 69 12.18 4.15 -5.08
C ASN A 69 11.19 4.65 -4.02
N ILE A 70 11.28 4.13 -2.79
CA ILE A 70 10.56 4.67 -1.63
C ILE A 70 11.54 5.44 -0.75
N LYS A 71 11.22 6.70 -0.49
CA LYS A 71 11.89 7.54 0.51
C LYS A 71 11.02 7.61 1.76
N TRP A 72 11.46 6.93 2.81
CA TRP A 72 10.74 6.93 4.08
C TRP A 72 10.96 8.24 4.84
N ALA A 73 9.89 8.80 5.41
CA ALA A 73 10.03 9.91 6.34
C ALA A 73 10.91 9.49 7.53
N GLY A 74 11.91 10.30 7.87
CA GLY A 74 12.92 9.94 8.86
C GLY A 74 14.02 9.00 8.37
N GLY A 75 14.00 8.59 7.09
CA GLY A 75 15.08 7.84 6.44
C GLY A 75 15.11 6.33 6.73
N ILE A 76 14.13 5.81 7.50
CA ILE A 76 14.09 4.40 7.93
C ILE A 76 12.77 3.79 7.50
N ALA A 77 12.83 2.60 6.89
CA ALA A 77 11.63 1.83 6.56
C ALA A 77 10.89 1.41 7.83
N PRO A 78 9.56 1.53 7.88
CA PRO A 78 8.78 1.14 9.04
C PRO A 78 8.89 -0.37 9.28
N THR A 79 8.94 -0.75 10.55
CA THR A 79 8.80 -2.15 10.96
C THR A 79 7.34 -2.46 11.17
N PHE A 80 6.83 -3.47 10.48
CA PHE A 80 5.45 -3.88 10.60
C PHE A 80 5.23 -4.94 11.65
N SER A 81 4.05 -4.87 12.27
CA SER A 81 3.59 -5.93 13.13
C SER A 81 3.44 -7.19 12.28
N THR A 82 4.08 -8.25 12.76
CA THR A 82 3.97 -9.59 12.19
C THR A 82 2.97 -10.46 12.94
N VAL A 83 2.21 -9.88 13.87
CA VAL A 83 1.16 -10.60 14.60
C VAL A 83 0.06 -11.01 13.62
N ALA A 84 -0.41 -12.26 13.76
CA ALA A 84 -1.48 -12.80 12.93
C ALA A 84 -2.72 -11.88 12.90
N ASN A 85 -3.34 -11.75 11.72
CA ASN A 85 -4.53 -10.93 11.48
C ASN A 85 -4.38 -9.42 11.77
N VAL A 86 -3.17 -8.91 11.98
CA VAL A 86 -2.94 -7.46 12.12
C VAL A 86 -2.89 -6.78 10.76
N VAL A 87 -3.50 -5.60 10.70
CA VAL A 87 -3.44 -4.68 9.56
C VAL A 87 -2.35 -3.65 9.82
N ASN A 88 -1.44 -3.50 8.86
CA ASN A 88 -0.47 -2.41 8.80
C ASN A 88 -0.92 -1.43 7.69
N VAL A 89 -0.78 -0.13 7.93
CA VAL A 89 -1.24 0.89 6.97
C VAL A 89 -0.08 1.77 6.54
N VAL A 90 0.06 1.91 5.23
CA VAL A 90 1.15 2.68 4.61
C VAL A 90 0.57 3.70 3.67
N LYS A 91 1.05 4.93 3.77
CA LYS A 91 0.67 6.00 2.86
C LYS A 91 1.89 6.46 2.08
N PHE A 92 1.65 6.78 0.82
CA PHE A 92 2.66 7.28 -0.08
C PHE A 92 2.18 8.55 -0.78
N ILE A 93 3.11 9.48 -1.00
CA ILE A 93 2.93 10.59 -1.94
C ILE A 93 3.96 10.41 -3.05
N TYR A 94 3.54 10.32 -4.31
CA TYR A 94 4.48 10.18 -5.41
C TYR A 94 4.87 11.55 -5.97
N ASN A 95 6.17 11.86 -6.01
CA ASN A 95 6.66 13.17 -6.47
C ASN A 95 6.96 13.22 -7.98
N GLY A 96 6.78 12.11 -8.71
CA GLY A 96 7.16 11.96 -10.11
C GLY A 96 8.35 11.02 -10.32
N THR A 97 9.12 10.74 -9.27
CA THR A 97 10.30 9.85 -9.28
C THR A 97 10.26 8.84 -8.13
N ASP A 98 10.05 9.34 -6.91
CA ASP A 98 10.04 8.56 -5.67
C ASP A 98 8.68 8.61 -4.99
N TYR A 99 8.37 7.55 -4.23
CA TYR A 99 7.27 7.52 -3.28
C TYR A 99 7.76 7.99 -1.91
N ILE A 100 7.17 9.05 -1.38
CA ILE A 100 7.43 9.51 -0.01
C ILE A 100 6.54 8.72 0.95
N GLY A 101 7.13 7.80 1.71
CA GLY A 101 6.42 6.84 2.54
C GLY A 101 6.31 7.25 4.00
N ILE A 102 5.14 7.06 4.58
CA ILE A 102 4.86 7.10 6.02
C ILE A 102 4.02 5.86 6.38
N ALA A 103 4.20 5.31 7.59
CA ALA A 103 3.39 4.18 8.04
C ALA A 103 3.06 4.28 9.53
N ASN A 104 1.99 3.58 9.91
CA ASN A 104 1.56 3.36 11.29
C ASN A 104 1.35 1.87 11.55
#